data_AF-A0A183J2K8-F1
#
_entry.id   AF-A0A183J2K8-F1
#
_cell.length_a   1.000
_cell.length_b   1.000
_cell.length_c   1.000
_cell.angle_alpha   90.00
_cell.angle_beta   90.00
_cell.angle_gamma   90.00
#
_symmetry.space_group_name_H-M   'P 1'
#
loop_
_entity.id
_entity.type
_entity.pdbx_description
1 polymer ?
#
loop_
_entity_poly.entity_id
_entity_poly.type
_entity_poly.pdbx_seq_one_letter_code
_entity_poly.pdbx_strand_id
1 'polypeptide(L)' 'MKCVFVRKRTEKPVKIDVWSSNLVKDTFIGRVLLDCPVTNSMTKVEKQLQDKGKRMEEPEYRLGKLLIHVATFDNPMHF' A
#
# COMPACT_ATOMS: atom_id res chain seq x y z
N MET A 1 7.05 11.25 2.69
CA MET A 1 5.95 11.06 3.67
C MET A 1 6.28 9.82 4.50
N LYS A 2 6.13 9.88 5.83
CA LYS A 2 6.30 8.73 6.74
C LYS A 2 4.98 8.52 7.46
N CYS A 3 4.52 7.27 7.51
CA CYS A 3 3.30 6.89 8.20
C CYS A 3 3.62 5.76 9.17
N VAL A 4 3.07 5.81 10.38
CA VAL A 4 3.21 4.76 11.38
C VAL A 4 1.85 4.14 11.63
N PHE A 5 1.76 2.83 11.50
CA PHE A 5 0.52 2.07 11.70
C PHE A 5 0.73 1.05 12.81
N VAL A 6 -0.19 1.00 13.76
CA VAL A 6 -0.23 -0.06 14.79
C VAL A 6 -1.35 -1.02 14.43
N ARG A 7 -1.06 -2.32 14.38
CA ARG A 7 -2.04 -3.37 14.09
C ARG A 7 -1.98 -4.49 15.11
N LYS A 8 -3.16 -4.98 15.51
CA LYS A 8 -3.28 -6.10 16.47
C LYS A 8 -3.00 -7.47 15.83
N ARG A 9 -3.20 -7.58 14.52
CA ARG A 9 -3.11 -8.82 13.74
C ARG A 9 -2.02 -8.67 12.69
N THR A 10 -0.83 -9.19 12.98
CA THR A 10 0.36 -9.04 12.15
C THR A 10 0.31 -9.88 10.87
N GLU A 11 -0.53 -10.90 10.86
CA GLU A 11 -0.79 -11.77 9.71
C GLU A 11 -1.64 -11.08 8.63
N LYS A 12 -2.34 -10.00 8.96
CA LYS A 12 -3.19 -9.29 7.99
C LYS A 12 -2.38 -8.23 7.21
N PRO A 13 -2.54 -8.17 5.88
CA PRO A 13 -1.86 -7.16 5.08
C PRO A 13 -2.36 -5.75 5.41
N VAL A 14 -1.48 -4.77 5.20
CA VAL A 14 -1.84 -3.36 5.23
C VAL A 14 -2.41 -2.99 3.86
N LYS A 15 -3.64 -2.49 3.83
CA LYS A 15 -4.31 -2.04 2.60
C LYS A 15 -4.05 -0.56 2.40
N ILE A 16 -3.44 -0.21 1.27
CA ILE A 16 -3.15 1.16 0.87
C ILE A 16 -3.99 1.49 -0.34
N ASP A 17 -4.93 2.43 -0.19
CA ASP A 17 -5.73 2.97 -1.29
C ASP A 17 -5.14 4.32 -1.69
N VAL A 18 -4.83 4.49 -2.97
CA VAL A 18 -4.27 5.72 -3.56
C VAL A 18 -5.40 6.48 -4.24
N TRP A 19 -5.49 7.77 -3.94
CA TRP A 19 -6.50 8.67 -4.48
C TRP A 19 -5.83 9.92 -5.04
N SER A 20 -6.32 10.40 -6.19
CA SER A 20 -6.00 11.71 -6.75
C SER A 20 -6.84 12.74 -6.02
N SER A 21 -6.20 13.70 -5.35
CA SER A 21 -6.92 14.86 -4.81
C SER A 21 -7.25 15.81 -5.94
N ASN A 22 -8.55 16.03 -6.20
CA ASN A 22 -9.02 16.94 -7.24
C ASN A 22 -10.02 17.93 -6.65
N LEU A 23 -10.12 19.13 -7.24
CA LEU A 23 -10.97 20.22 -6.75
C LEU A 23 -12.47 19.87 -6.68
N VAL A 24 -12.95 18.97 -7.53
CA VAL A 24 -14.37 18.60 -7.61
C VAL A 24 -14.67 17.33 -6.80
N LYS A 25 -13.87 16.29 -6.98
CA LYS A 25 -14.02 15.01 -6.29
C LYS A 25 -12.74 14.18 -6.39
N ASP A 26 -12.34 13.60 -5.27
CA ASP A 26 -11.20 12.68 -5.25
C ASP A 26 -11.48 11.43 -6.09
N THR A 27 -10.50 11.06 -6.90
CA THR A 27 -10.59 9.92 -7.82
C THR A 27 -9.72 8.78 -7.31
N PHE A 28 -10.28 7.58 -7.19
CA PHE A 28 -9.50 6.40 -6.83
C PHE A 28 -8.54 6.03 -7.96
N ILE A 29 -7.26 5.90 -7.65
CA ILE A 29 -6.21 5.53 -8.61
C ILE A 29 -5.94 4.02 -8.54
N GLY A 30 -5.90 3.45 -7.34
CA GLY A 30 -5.58 2.04 -7.18
C GLY A 30 -5.30 1.62 -5.75
N ARG A 31 -5.13 0.32 -5.56
CA ARG A 31 -4.91 -0.34 -4.27
C ARG A 31 -3.65 -1.19 -4.31
N VAL A 32 -2.95 -1.21 -3.18
CA VAL A 32 -1.92 -2.22 -2.89
C VAL A 32 -2.28 -2.90 -1.58
N LEU A 33 -2.13 -4.22 -1.56
CA LEU A 33 -2.05 -5.00 -0.32
C LEU A 33 -0.57 -5.24 -0.03
N LEU A 34 -0.13 -4.78 1.14
CA LEU A 34 1.25 -4.90 1.58
C LEU A 34 1.31 -5.91 2.73
N ASP A 35 1.84 -7.09 2.42
CA ASP A 35 2.24 -8.05 3.45
C ASP A 35 3.46 -7.47 4.16
N CYS A 36 3.31 -7.22 5.46
CA CYS A 36 4.33 -6.58 6.28
C CYS A 36 4.79 -7.57 7.35
N PRO A 37 5.53 -8.64 7.06
CA PRO A 37 6.06 -9.50 8.12
C PRO A 37 6.94 -8.67 9.07
N VAL A 38 7.06 -9.10 10.34
CA VAL A 38 8.00 -8.49 11.29
C VAL A 38 9.41 -8.80 10.79
N THR A 39 10.14 -7.76 10.38
CA THR A 39 11.49 -7.90 9.81
C THR A 39 12.54 -7.15 10.62
N ASN A 40 12.13 -6.25 11.53
CA ASN A 40 13.01 -5.36 12.29
C ASN A 40 14.06 -4.63 11.43
N SER A 41 13.78 -4.49 10.13
CA SER A 41 14.67 -3.95 9.12
C SER A 41 13.85 -3.33 7.98
N MET A 42 14.40 -2.28 7.38
CA MET A 42 13.74 -1.56 6.28
C MET A 42 13.91 -2.31 4.97
N THR A 43 12.80 -2.63 4.32
CA THR A 43 12.76 -3.28 3.01
C THR A 43 12.13 -2.36 1.97
N LYS A 44 12.72 -2.32 0.77
CA LYS A 44 12.13 -1.64 -0.39
C LYS A 44 11.25 -2.60 -1.16
N VAL A 45 10.00 -2.19 -1.41
CA VAL A 45 9.00 -2.98 -2.13
C VAL A 45 8.41 -2.14 -3.25
N GLU A 46 8.35 -2.72 -4.45
CA GLU A 46 7.63 -2.18 -5.58
C GLU A 46 6.36 -3.01 -5.79
N LYS A 47 5.19 -2.37 -5.78
CA LYS A 47 3.89 -3.04 -6.00
C LYS A 47 3.12 -2.35 -7.11
N GLN A 48 2.57 -3.16 -8.00
CA GLN A 48 1.65 -2.74 -9.04
C GLN A 48 0.31 -2.35 -8.39
N LEU A 49 -0.24 -1.18 -8.73
CA LEU A 49 -1.57 -0.79 -8.28
C LEU A 49 -2.62 -1.69 -8.92
N GLN A 50 -3.63 -2.05 -8.14
CA GLN A 50 -4.76 -2.88 -8.55
C GLN A 50 -6.07 -2.08 -8.45
N ASP A 51 -7.01 -2.32 -9.35
CA ASP A 51 -8.33 -1.67 -9.30
C ASP A 51 -9.24 -2.30 -8.22
N LYS A 52 -10.36 -1.64 -7.89
CA LYS A 52 -11.44 -2.18 -7.06
C LYS A 52 -12.28 -3.20 -7.86
N GLY A 53 -11.70 -4.32 -8.24
CA GLY A 53 -12.41 -5.48 -8.79
C GLY A 53 -12.01 -5.89 -10.22
N LYS A 54 -12.69 -6.92 -10.74
CA LYS A 54 -12.52 -7.47 -12.09
C LYS A 54 -13.06 -6.52 -13.16
N ARG A 55 -12.45 -5.37 -13.38
CA ARG A 55 -12.52 -4.73 -14.71
C ARG A 55 -11.56 -5.50 -15.61
N MET A 56 -12.05 -6.63 -16.10
CA MET A 56 -11.46 -7.33 -17.22
C MET A 56 -11.81 -6.51 -18.47
N GLU A 57 -10.83 -6.30 -19.34
CA GLU A 57 -10.98 -5.79 -20.72
C GLU A 57 -10.95 -4.27 -20.93
N GLU A 58 -9.84 -3.61 -20.57
CA GLU A 58 -9.23 -2.62 -21.48
C GLU A 58 -7.70 -2.85 -21.52
N PRO A 59 -7.08 -3.11 -22.68
CA PRO A 59 -5.67 -3.53 -22.77
C PRO A 59 -4.64 -2.47 -22.36
N GLU A 60 -5.06 -1.22 -22.13
CA GLU A 60 -4.14 -0.07 -22.04
C GLU A 60 -4.11 0.67 -20.68
N TYR A 61 -5.02 0.39 -19.74
CA TYR A 61 -4.96 1.01 -18.40
C TYR A 61 -3.98 0.26 -17.49
N ARG A 62 -2.68 0.39 -17.76
CA ARG A 62 -1.67 0.03 -16.77
C ARG A 62 -1.71 1.05 -15.64
N LEU A 63 -2.34 0.69 -14.53
CA LEU A 63 -2.26 1.48 -13.30
C LEU A 63 -0.78 1.73 -12.94
N GLY A 64 -0.51 2.80 -12.20
CA GLY A 64 0.86 3.11 -11.79
C GLY A 64 1.48 2.05 -10.86
N LYS A 65 2.72 2.27 -10.47
CA LYS A 65 3.41 1.48 -9.44
C LYS A 65 3.64 2.32 -8.19
N LEU A 66 3.66 1.65 -7.04
CA LEU A 66 4.00 2.26 -5.77
C LEU A 66 5.34 1.69 -5.28
N LEU A 67 6.32 2.58 -5.07
CA LEU A 67 7.59 2.26 -4.43
C LEU A 67 7.52 2.65 -2.96
N ILE A 68 7.72 1.69 -2.06
CA ILE A 68 7.51 1.83 -0.62
C ILE A 68 8.76 1.34 0.11
N HIS A 69 9.18 2.06 1.15
CA HIS A 69 10.07 1.54 2.17
C HIS A 69 9.23 1.16 3.39
N VAL A 70 9.28 -0.11 3.79
CA VAL A 70 8.51 -0.66 4.92
C VAL A 70 9.45 -1.31 5.92
N ALA A 71 9.23 -1.00 7.19
CA ALA A 71 9.82 -1.69 8.32
C ALA A 71 8.70 -2.03 9.31
N THR A 72 8.72 -3.25 9.82
CA THR A 72 7.75 -3.72 10.81
C THR A 72 8.52 -4.17 12.04
N PHE A 73 8.13 -3.62 13.19
CA PHE A 73 8.73 -3.91 14.48
C PHE A 73 7.71 -4.60 15.38
N ASP A 74 8.17 -5.56 16.19
CA ASP A 74 7.41 -6.19 17.26
C ASP A 74 7.39 -5.34 18.54
N ASN A 75 8.45 -4.56 18.78
CA ASN A 75 8.54 -3.62 19.89
C ASN A 75 8.41 -2.15 19.39
N PRO A 76 7.37 -1.42 19.81
CA PRO A 76 7.18 -0.02 19.45
C PRO A 76 8.17 0.94 20.13
N MET A 77 9.21 0.48 20.83
CA MET A 77 10.24 1.36 21.41
C MET A 77 11.55 1.36 20.61
N HIS A 78 11.64 0.59 19.52
CA HIS A 78 12.86 0.43 18.69
C HIS A 78 12.64 0.82 17.21
N PHE A 79 11.81 1.84 16.93
CA PHE A 79 11.50 2.32 15.58
C PHE A 79 12.46 3.38 15.02
#